data_AF-A0A818LJK0-F1
#
_entry.id   AF-A0A818LJK0-F1
#
_cell.length_a   1.000
_cell.length_b   1.000
_cell.length_c   1.000
_cell.angle_alpha   90.00
_cell.angle_beta   90.00
_cell.angle_gamma   90.00
#
_symmetry.space_group_name_H-M   'P 1'
#
loop_
_entity.id
_entity.type
_entity.pdbx_description
1 polymer ?
#
loop_
_entity_poly.entity_id
_entity_poly.type
_entity_poly.pdbx_seq_one_letter_code
_entity_poly.pdbx_strand_id
1 'polypeptide(L)'
;MDPQPIIRDLVLANIIPPSTSPGTCVQLVESDKHPFGHTIVNTKNDSISDPQDLVNLAKQIETCDAFIRANVSNRLQVIVNQVNFLRQEAQRILVKARRDDELNHS
;
A
#
# COMPACT_ATOMS: atom_id res chain seq x y z
N MET A 1 25.36 -41.24 -31.97
CA MET A 1 25.70 -39.81 -31.96
C MET A 1 24.70 -39.10 -32.86
N ASP A 2 23.64 -38.59 -32.25
CA ASP A 2 23.17 -37.22 -32.49
C ASP A 2 22.09 -36.90 -31.45
N PRO A 3 22.32 -35.91 -30.56
CA PRO A 3 21.36 -35.56 -29.52
C PRO A 3 20.54 -34.31 -29.93
N GLN A 4 19.27 -34.29 -29.50
CA GLN A 4 18.35 -33.14 -29.35
C GLN A 4 17.64 -32.62 -30.63
N PRO A 5 16.47 -31.91 -30.51
CA PRO A 5 15.89 -31.31 -29.31
C PRO A 5 14.38 -31.54 -29.06
N ILE A 6 14.04 -31.72 -27.79
CA ILE A 6 12.67 -31.73 -27.21
C ILE A 6 12.08 -30.29 -27.10
N ILE A 7 12.39 -29.38 -28.02
CA ILE A 7 11.90 -27.98 -27.95
C ILE A 7 11.37 -27.51 -29.31
N ARG A 8 10.31 -28.14 -29.81
CA ARG A 8 9.53 -27.59 -30.94
C ARG A 8 8.02 -27.60 -30.80
N ASP A 9 7.45 -28.21 -29.75
CA ASP A 9 5.99 -28.32 -29.62
C ASP A 9 5.34 -27.30 -28.66
N LEU A 10 6.08 -26.32 -28.15
CA LEU A 10 5.50 -25.26 -27.29
C LEU A 10 5.33 -23.90 -27.99
N VAL A 11 5.27 -23.88 -29.33
CA VAL A 11 5.03 -22.66 -30.14
C VAL A 11 3.98 -22.92 -31.23
N LEU A 12 2.98 -23.76 -30.96
CA LEU A 12 1.84 -23.97 -31.87
C LEU A 12 0.47 -23.78 -31.20
N ALA A 13 0.40 -22.90 -30.19
CA ALA A 13 -0.85 -22.28 -29.78
C ALA A 13 -0.77 -20.78 -30.09
N ASN A 14 -0.58 -20.48 -31.38
CA ASN A 14 -0.79 -19.16 -31.94
C ASN A 14 -2.29 -18.85 -31.89
N ILE A 15 -2.80 -18.42 -30.72
CA ILE A 15 -4.20 -17.97 -30.51
C ILE A 15 -4.34 -16.49 -30.93
N ILE A 16 -3.57 -16.02 -31.92
CA ILE A 16 -3.72 -14.66 -32.46
C ILE A 16 -3.48 -14.72 -33.98
N PRO A 17 -4.48 -14.43 -34.84
CA PRO A 17 -4.21 -14.21 -36.25
C PRO A 17 -3.37 -12.93 -36.43
N PRO A 18 -2.32 -12.93 -37.27
CA PRO A 18 -1.57 -11.72 -37.54
C PRO A 18 -2.38 -10.83 -38.50
N SER A 19 -3.17 -9.91 -37.96
CA SER A 19 -3.68 -8.78 -38.73
C SER A 19 -3.21 -7.47 -38.11
N THR A 20 -2.03 -7.05 -38.53
CA THR A 20 -1.60 -5.65 -38.46
C THR A 20 -2.54 -4.81 -39.31
N SER A 21 -3.40 -4.00 -38.68
CA SER A 21 -4.11 -2.89 -39.33
C SER A 21 -4.26 -1.73 -38.33
N PRO A 22 -3.89 -0.49 -38.69
CA PRO A 22 -4.06 0.68 -37.85
C PRO A 22 -5.52 1.13 -37.89
N GLY A 23 -6.30 0.62 -36.94
CA GLY A 23 -7.71 0.96 -36.77
C GLY A 23 -8.29 0.02 -35.75
N THR A 24 -7.99 0.26 -34.46
CA THR A 24 -8.36 -0.62 -33.35
C THR A 24 -9.88 -0.69 -33.19
N CYS A 25 -10.52 -1.57 -33.95
CA CYS A 25 -11.85 -2.07 -33.64
C CYS A 25 -11.67 -3.14 -32.56
N VAL A 26 -11.91 -2.76 -31.31
CA VAL A 26 -11.97 -3.70 -30.20
C VAL A 26 -13.17 -4.64 -30.43
N GLN A 27 -12.89 -5.92 -30.67
CA GLN A 27 -13.92 -6.93 -30.79
C GLN A 27 -14.52 -7.18 -29.40
N LEU A 28 -15.74 -6.67 -29.19
CA LEU A 28 -16.50 -6.89 -27.96
C LEU A 28 -16.99 -8.34 -27.94
N VAL A 29 -16.47 -9.12 -27.00
CA VAL A 29 -16.97 -10.47 -26.69
C VAL A 29 -18.19 -10.33 -25.78
N GLU A 30 -19.23 -11.11 -26.05
CA GLU A 30 -20.45 -11.13 -25.22
C GLU A 30 -20.10 -11.59 -23.79
N SER A 31 -20.65 -10.90 -22.80
CA SER A 31 -20.49 -11.28 -21.39
C SER A 31 -21.25 -12.58 -21.11
N ASP A 32 -20.51 -13.69 -21.09
CA ASP A 32 -21.04 -14.99 -20.70
C ASP A 32 -21.23 -15.06 -19.18
N LYS A 33 -22.49 -15.25 -18.74
CA LYS A 33 -22.85 -15.36 -17.32
C LYS A 33 -22.48 -16.72 -16.71
N HIS A 34 -22.03 -17.68 -17.52
CA HIS A 34 -21.72 -19.06 -17.12
C HIS A 34 -20.43 -19.58 -17.78
N PRO A 35 -19.27 -18.93 -17.57
CA PRO A 35 -18.02 -19.41 -18.14
C PRO A 35 -17.75 -20.84 -17.66
N PHE A 36 -17.43 -21.72 -18.60
CA PHE A 36 -17.15 -23.15 -18.35
C PHE A 36 -18.28 -23.91 -17.61
N GLY A 37 -19.53 -23.45 -17.71
CA GLY A 37 -20.68 -24.12 -17.08
C GLY A 37 -20.84 -23.86 -15.59
N HIS A 38 -20.09 -22.92 -15.02
CA HIS A 38 -20.21 -22.51 -13.63
C HIS A 38 -20.84 -21.12 -13.51
N THR A 39 -21.87 -20.98 -12.67
CA THR A 39 -22.47 -19.67 -12.37
C THR A 39 -21.52 -18.85 -11.52
N ILE A 40 -21.17 -17.66 -11.98
CA ILE A 40 -20.43 -16.69 -11.16
C ILE A 40 -21.36 -16.26 -10.03
N VAL A 41 -21.07 -16.77 -8.83
CA VAL A 41 -21.89 -16.61 -7.62
C VAL A 41 -22.05 -15.14 -7.22
N ASN A 42 -21.16 -14.27 -7.69
CA ASN A 42 -21.29 -12.84 -7.59
C ASN A 42 -21.22 -12.20 -8.99
N THR A 43 -22.37 -12.02 -9.64
CA THR A 43 -22.42 -11.36 -10.96
C THR A 43 -22.24 -9.84 -10.86
N LYS A 44 -22.40 -9.26 -9.66
CA LYS A 44 -22.43 -7.79 -9.46
C LYS A 44 -21.05 -7.13 -9.45
N ASN A 45 -19.99 -7.89 -9.19
CA ASN A 45 -18.60 -7.44 -9.24
C ASN A 45 -17.87 -7.90 -10.51
N ASP A 46 -18.59 -8.57 -11.41
CA ASP A 46 -18.06 -9.10 -12.67
C ASP A 46 -18.12 -8.06 -13.81
N SER A 47 -19.01 -7.08 -13.70
CA SER A 47 -19.02 -5.91 -14.57
C SER A 47 -18.03 -4.87 -14.06
N ILE A 48 -16.90 -4.76 -14.77
CA ILE A 48 -15.96 -3.63 -14.87
C ILE A 48 -16.23 -2.54 -13.81
N SER A 49 -15.53 -2.61 -12.68
CA SER A 49 -15.34 -1.44 -11.82
C SER A 49 -14.84 -0.29 -12.70
N ASP A 50 -15.32 0.93 -12.47
CA ASP A 50 -14.91 2.09 -13.25
C ASP A 50 -13.37 2.08 -13.31
N PRO A 51 -12.72 2.13 -14.48
CA PRO A 51 -11.27 2.21 -14.55
C PRO A 51 -10.68 3.33 -13.67
N GLN A 52 -11.48 4.35 -13.33
CA GLN A 52 -11.13 5.39 -12.36
C GLN A 52 -11.07 4.89 -10.92
N ASP A 53 -11.76 3.83 -10.52
CA ASP A 53 -11.75 3.29 -9.15
C ASP A 53 -10.36 2.87 -8.71
N LEU A 54 -9.58 2.26 -9.61
CA LEU A 54 -8.18 1.89 -9.32
C LEU A 54 -7.31 3.13 -9.12
N VAL A 55 -7.50 4.17 -9.94
CA VAL A 55 -6.78 5.45 -9.83
C VAL A 55 -7.16 6.18 -8.54
N ASN A 56 -8.45 6.20 -8.21
CA ASN A 56 -8.99 6.78 -6.98
C ASN A 56 -8.44 6.06 -5.74
N LEU A 57 -8.36 4.73 -5.78
CA LEU A 57 -7.77 3.93 -4.71
C LEU A 57 -6.27 4.23 -4.56
N ALA A 58 -5.52 4.32 -5.66
CA ALA A 58 -4.10 4.67 -5.62
C ALA A 58 -3.87 6.06 -5.01
N LYS A 59 -4.68 7.06 -5.40
CA LYS A 59 -4.65 8.41 -4.82
C LYS A 59 -5.02 8.43 -3.33
N GLN A 60 -5.99 7.61 -2.94
CA GLN A 60 -6.37 7.47 -1.54
C GLN A 60 -5.23 6.86 -0.72
N ILE A 61 -4.58 5.81 -1.21
CA ILE A 61 -3.42 5.18 -0.57
C ILE A 61 -2.27 6.18 -0.41
N GLU A 62 -1.94 6.93 -1.47
CA GLU A 62 -0.93 8.00 -1.42
C GLU A 62 -1.24 9.03 -0.32
N THR A 63 -2.50 9.46 -0.24
CA THR A 63 -2.95 10.44 0.76
C THR A 63 -2.91 9.86 2.18
N CYS A 64 -3.31 8.61 2.35
CA CYS A 64 -3.30 7.91 3.64
C CYS A 64 -1.89 7.81 4.22
N ASP A 65 -0.90 7.52 3.37
CA ASP A 65 0.50 7.39 3.78
C ASP A 65 1.06 8.72 4.33
N ALA A 66 0.77 9.83 3.65
CA ALA A 66 1.10 11.17 4.16
C ALA A 66 0.40 11.49 5.49
N PHE A 67 -0.87 11.12 5.62
CA PHE A 67 -1.65 11.35 6.84
C PHE A 67 -1.10 10.55 8.04
N ILE A 68 -0.78 9.27 7.84
CA ILE A 68 -0.22 8.41 8.88
C ILE A 68 1.11 8.98 9.37
N ARG A 69 2.02 9.34 8.45
CA ARG A 69 3.30 9.96 8.81
C ARG A 69 3.12 11.21 9.64
N ALA A 70 2.27 12.14 9.20
CA ALA A 70 2.02 13.38 9.93
C ALA A 70 1.41 13.11 11.32
N ASN A 71 0.45 12.19 11.41
CA ASN A 71 -0.22 11.86 12.66
C ASN A 71 0.74 11.23 13.68
N VAL A 72 1.54 10.25 13.25
CA VAL A 72 2.53 9.58 14.09
C VAL A 72 3.59 10.57 14.56
N SER A 73 4.14 11.38 13.66
CA SER A 73 5.13 12.42 14.01
C SER A 73 4.58 13.40 15.04
N ASN A 74 3.34 13.88 14.87
CA ASN A 74 2.71 14.80 15.82
C ASN A 74 2.53 14.17 17.21
N ARG A 75 2.07 12.91 17.27
CA ARG A 75 1.90 12.19 18.54
C ARG A 75 3.23 11.93 19.24
N LEU A 76 4.25 11.51 18.48
CA LEU A 76 5.59 11.33 19.01
C LEU A 76 6.19 12.65 19.52
N GLN A 77 5.95 13.76 18.82
CA GLN A 77 6.40 15.08 19.26
C GLN A 77 5.81 15.48 20.62
N VAL A 78 4.52 15.21 20.84
CA VAL A 78 3.88 15.44 22.15
C VAL A 78 4.55 14.63 23.25
N ILE A 79 4.85 13.35 22.99
CA ILE A 79 5.53 12.48 23.95
C ILE A 79 6.94 13.02 24.26
N VAL A 80 7.70 13.39 23.23
CA VAL A 80 9.05 13.97 23.39
C VAL A 80 9.00 15.21 24.27
N ASN A 81 8.04 16.10 24.03
CA ASN A 81 7.86 17.32 24.83
C ASN A 81 7.54 16.98 26.28
N GLN A 82 6.63 16.04 26.53
CA GLN A 82 6.27 15.61 27.89
C GLN A 82 7.47 15.00 28.64
N VAL A 83 8.24 14.13 27.99
CA VAL A 83 9.42 13.52 28.60
C VAL A 83 10.48 14.57 28.88
N ASN A 84 10.71 15.52 27.98
CA ASN A 84 11.65 16.62 28.20
C ASN A 84 11.22 17.52 29.37
N PHE A 85 9.92 17.81 29.48
CA PHE A 85 9.38 18.54 30.61
C PHE A 85 9.67 17.84 31.95
N LEU A 86 9.36 16.54 32.04
CA LEU A 86 9.61 15.74 33.24
C LEU A 86 11.10 15.67 33.59
N ARG A 87 11.97 15.53 32.59
CA ARG A 87 13.44 15.56 32.79
C ARG A 87 13.89 16.88 33.42
N GLN A 88 13.40 18.01 32.91
CA GLN A 88 13.74 19.33 33.44
C GLN A 88 13.20 19.53 34.86
N GLU A 89 12.00 19.03 35.13
CA GLU A 89 11.42 19.09 36.47
C GLU A 89 12.23 18.28 37.48
N ALA A 90 12.61 17.05 37.13
CA ALA A 90 13.48 16.22 37.95
C ALA A 90 14.82 16.91 38.24
N GLN A 91 15.44 17.54 37.23
CA GLN A 91 16.67 18.31 37.42
C GLN A 91 16.46 19.50 38.38
N ARG A 92 15.36 20.25 38.24
CA ARG A 92 15.04 21.36 39.15
C ARG A 92 14.88 20.88 40.60
N ILE A 93 14.20 19.75 40.81
CA ILE A 93 14.00 19.17 42.14
C ILE A 93 15.33 18.73 42.74
N LEU A 94 16.20 18.06 41.96
CA LEU A 94 17.52 17.62 42.43
C LEU A 94 18.39 18.80 42.86
N VAL A 95 18.43 19.87 42.06
CA VAL A 95 19.19 21.08 42.39
C VAL A 95 18.64 21.75 43.64
N LYS A 96 17.30 21.82 43.77
CA LYS A 96 16.67 22.38 44.97
C LYS A 96 17.01 21.57 46.21
N ALA A 97 16.85 20.24 46.16
CA ALA A 97 17.16 19.35 47.28
C ALA A 97 18.62 19.48 47.72
N ARG A 98 19.57 19.56 46.77
CA ARG A 98 20.99 19.79 47.08
C ARG A 98 21.22 21.12 47.79
N ARG A 99 20.60 22.19 47.31
CA ARG A 99 20.71 23.51 47.95
C ARG A 99 20.11 23.52 49.35
N ASP A 100 18.94 22.89 49.51
CA ASP A 100 18.26 22.78 50.79
C ASP A 100 19.13 21.98 51.78
N ASP A 101 19.81 20.92 51.31
CA ASP A 101 20.77 20.16 52.10
C ASP A 101 22.00 20.99 52.49
N GLU A 102 22.63 21.70 51.55
CA GLU A 102 23.76 22.62 51.83
C GLU A 102 23.41 23.70 52.87
N LEU A 103 22.17 24.21 52.84
CA LEU A 103 21.68 25.20 53.82
C LEU A 103 21.39 24.59 55.20
N ASN A 104 20.92 23.34 55.25
CA ASN A 104 20.56 22.67 56.51
C ASN A 104 21.78 22.07 57.25
N HIS A 105 22.96 22.07 56.63
CA HIS A 105 24.24 21.65 57.23
C HIS A 105 25.04 22.82 57.86
N SER A 106 24.47 24.04 57.93
CA SER A 106 25.09 25.23 58.54
C SER A 106 24.50 25.58 59.91
#